data_AF-A0A7W4EHV8-F1
#
_entry.id   AF-A0A7W4EHV8-F1
#
_cell.length_a   1.000
_cell.length_b   1.000
_cell.length_c   1.000
_cell.angle_alpha   90.00
_cell.angle_beta   90.00
_cell.angle_gamma   90.00
#
_symmetry.space_group_name_H-M   'P 1'
#
loop_
_entity.id
_entity.type
_entity.pdbx_description
1 polymer ?
#
loop_
_entity_poly.entity_id
_entity_poly.type
_entity_poly.pdbx_seq_one_letter_code
_entity_poly.pdbx_strand_id
1 'polypeptide(L)'
;HGLMNTNAYAERRFQEARENFVPMKEILKSGDLQAFMKLVEHEALTLHAMMMMSEPAFILMQTGTLQVINKVWEFRKETNLPLFFTLDAGANVHLLFPSEKKAEISNFIETELLQYAQNGRIVRDFMKF
;
A
#
# COMPACT_ATOMS: atom_id res chain seq x y z
N HIS A 1 -16.16 -1.56 -9.61
CA HIS A 1 -16.00 -2.93 -10.14
C HIS A 1 -17.32 -3.67 -10.06
N GLY A 2 -17.72 -4.39 -11.12
CA GLY A 2 -18.96 -5.19 -11.10
C GLY A 2 -19.02 -6.25 -9.99
N LEU A 3 -17.85 -6.70 -9.51
CA LEU A 3 -17.71 -7.62 -8.38
C LEU A 3 -18.19 -7.06 -7.04
N MET A 4 -18.26 -5.73 -6.90
CA MET A 4 -18.76 -5.10 -5.67
C MET A 4 -20.29 -5.06 -5.62
N ASN A 5 -20.98 -5.31 -6.73
CA ASN A 5 -22.45 -5.23 -6.77
C ASN A 5 -23.11 -6.39 -6.02
N THR A 6 -22.42 -7.53 -5.89
CA THR A 6 -22.92 -8.74 -5.24
C THR A 6 -22.16 -9.09 -3.95
N ASN A 7 -21.15 -8.30 -3.59
CA ASN A 7 -20.34 -8.57 -2.40
C ASN A 7 -21.05 -8.05 -1.15
N ALA A 8 -21.31 -8.95 -0.19
CA ALA A 8 -22.02 -8.66 1.05
C ALA A 8 -21.36 -7.57 1.92
N TYR A 9 -20.06 -7.32 1.75
CA TYR A 9 -19.31 -6.33 2.52
C TYR A 9 -19.12 -5.00 1.77
N ALA A 10 -19.62 -4.87 0.53
CA ALA A 10 -19.37 -3.70 -0.31
C ALA A 10 -19.92 -2.41 0.30
N GLU A 11 -21.12 -2.46 0.89
CA GLU A 11 -21.72 -1.29 1.54
C GLU A 11 -20.83 -0.75 2.66
N ARG A 12 -20.33 -1.64 3.52
CA ARG A 12 -19.40 -1.25 4.60
C ARG A 12 -18.12 -0.66 4.04
N ARG A 13 -17.55 -1.23 2.97
CA ARG A 13 -16.34 -0.67 2.32
C ARG A 13 -16.57 0.73 1.77
N PHE A 14 -17.73 0.99 1.15
CA PHE A 14 -18.07 2.32 0.64
C PHE A 14 -18.23 3.33 1.76
N GLN A 15 -18.85 2.92 2.87
CA GLN A 15 -18.96 3.75 4.06
C GLN A 15 -17.58 4.06 4.64
N GLU A 16 -16.74 3.05 4.83
CA GLU A 16 -15.37 3.21 5.32
C GLU A 16 -14.54 4.14 4.45
N ALA A 17 -14.65 4.04 3.12
CA ALA A 17 -13.95 4.94 2.19
C ALA A 17 -14.35 6.41 2.43
N ARG A 18 -15.64 6.67 2.67
CA ARG A 18 -16.17 8.01 2.97
C ARG A 18 -15.72 8.48 4.36
N GLU A 19 -15.74 7.59 5.35
CA GLU A 19 -15.25 7.86 6.70
C GLU A 19 -13.76 8.21 6.69
N ASN A 20 -12.96 7.54 5.87
CA ASN A 20 -11.53 7.76 5.72
C ASN A 20 -11.17 9.00 4.89
N PHE A 21 -12.10 9.50 4.06
CA PHE A 21 -11.87 10.72 3.27
C PHE A 21 -11.68 11.98 4.13
N VAL A 22 -12.47 12.11 5.20
CA VAL A 22 -12.38 13.26 6.13
C VAL A 22 -11.03 13.32 6.85
N PRO A 23 -10.56 12.27 7.57
CA PRO A 23 -9.26 12.30 8.22
C PRO A 23 -8.12 12.41 7.20
N MET A 24 -8.24 11.81 6.00
CA MET A 24 -7.23 11.96 4.95
C MET A 24 -6.97 13.44 4.61
N LYS A 25 -8.04 14.24 4.47
CA LYS A 25 -7.89 15.69 4.21
C LYS A 25 -7.14 16.41 5.33
N GLU A 26 -7.47 16.11 6.58
CA GLU A 26 -6.81 16.74 7.72
C GLU A 26 -5.35 16.30 7.86
N ILE A 27 -5.07 15.01 7.62
CA ILE A 27 -3.71 14.44 7.58
C ILE A 27 -2.85 15.14 6.52
N LEU A 28 -3.39 15.31 5.31
CA LEU A 28 -2.68 16.00 4.23
C LEU A 28 -2.44 17.48 4.55
N LYS A 29 -3.41 18.15 5.21
CA LYS A 29 -3.29 19.55 5.60
C LYS A 29 -2.28 19.77 6.72
N SER A 30 -2.20 18.84 7.68
CA SER A 30 -1.27 18.92 8.82
C SER A 30 0.14 18.43 8.47
N GLY A 31 0.28 17.61 7.43
CA GLY A 31 1.53 16.93 7.11
C GLY A 31 1.85 15.77 8.06
N ASP A 32 0.83 15.17 8.70
CA ASP A 32 1.02 14.02 9.60
C ASP A 32 1.37 12.76 8.81
N LEU A 33 2.67 12.58 8.57
CA LEU A 33 3.19 11.47 7.78
C LEU A 33 2.86 10.10 8.39
N GLN A 34 2.84 9.96 9.71
CA GLN A 34 2.57 8.69 10.37
C GLN A 34 1.11 8.28 10.20
N ALA A 35 0.18 9.22 10.39
CA ALA A 35 -1.23 8.99 10.12
C ALA A 35 -1.49 8.71 8.64
N PHE A 36 -0.80 9.40 7.73
CA PHE A 36 -0.89 9.17 6.28
C PHE A 36 -0.48 7.75 5.91
N MET A 37 0.70 7.31 6.34
CA MET A 37 1.21 5.96 6.12
C MET A 37 0.21 4.89 6.55
N LYS A 38 -0.30 5.03 7.78
CA LYS A 38 -1.26 4.07 8.36
C LYS A 38 -2.55 4.00 7.53
N LEU A 39 -3.09 5.15 7.14
CA LEU A 39 -4.36 5.20 6.41
C LEU A 39 -4.22 4.67 4.98
N VAL A 40 -3.11 4.97 4.30
CA VAL A 40 -2.84 4.47 2.95
C VAL A 40 -2.71 2.94 2.92
N GLU A 41 -1.91 2.36 3.82
CA GLU A 41 -1.78 0.89 3.89
C GLU A 41 -3.12 0.22 4.23
N HIS A 42 -3.89 0.81 5.15
CA HIS A 42 -5.22 0.30 5.51
C HIS A 42 -6.19 0.28 4.34
N GLU A 43 -6.27 1.36 3.56
CA GLU A 43 -7.13 1.45 2.37
C GLU A 43 -6.73 0.44 1.28
N ALA A 44 -5.43 0.21 1.09
CA ALA A 44 -4.91 -0.76 0.14
C ALA A 44 -5.31 -2.20 0.54
N LEU A 45 -5.12 -2.56 1.82
CA LEU A 45 -5.42 -3.90 2.33
C LEU A 45 -6.92 -4.18 2.37
N THR A 46 -7.75 -3.20 2.73
CA THR A 46 -9.22 -3.38 2.75
C THR A 46 -9.77 -3.66 1.36
N LEU A 47 -9.27 -3.00 0.30
CA LEU A 47 -9.66 -3.34 -1.07
C LEU A 47 -9.31 -4.79 -1.43
N HIS A 48 -8.11 -5.25 -1.06
CA HIS A 48 -7.67 -6.62 -1.34
C HIS A 48 -8.48 -7.65 -0.55
N ALA A 49 -8.81 -7.37 0.71
CA ALA A 49 -9.70 -8.20 1.51
C ALA A 49 -11.08 -8.34 0.85
N MET A 50 -11.63 -7.24 0.33
CA MET A 50 -12.90 -7.25 -0.39
C MET A 50 -12.87 -8.15 -1.64
N MET A 51 -11.76 -8.15 -2.38
CA MET A 51 -11.60 -9.02 -3.55
C MET A 51 -11.53 -10.51 -3.16
N MET A 52 -10.87 -10.83 -2.04
CA MET A 52 -10.79 -12.21 -1.52
C MET A 52 -12.14 -12.73 -1.01
N MET A 53 -13.01 -11.84 -0.52
CA MET A 53 -14.36 -12.20 -0.03
C MET A 53 -15.44 -12.15 -1.12
N SER A 54 -15.09 -11.87 -2.37
CA SER A 54 -16.05 -11.81 -3.49
C SER A 54 -16.48 -13.21 -3.95
N GLU A 55 -17.58 -13.30 -4.71
CA GLU A 55 -18.03 -14.53 -5.37
C GLU A 55 -18.15 -14.28 -6.88
N PRO A 56 -17.27 -14.90 -7.73
CA PRO A 56 -16.15 -15.76 -7.34
C PRO A 56 -15.04 -14.98 -6.63
N ALA A 57 -14.25 -15.68 -5.81
CA ALA A 57 -13.16 -15.09 -5.05
C ALA A 57 -11.95 -14.76 -5.94
N PHE A 58 -11.30 -13.62 -5.65
CA PHE A 58 -10.10 -13.18 -6.36
C PHE A 58 -8.96 -12.92 -5.37
N ILE A 59 -7.83 -13.58 -5.60
CA ILE A 59 -6.57 -13.31 -4.91
C ILE A 59 -5.69 -12.49 -5.86
N LEU A 60 -5.56 -11.19 -5.57
CA LEU A 60 -4.74 -10.28 -6.38
C LEU A 60 -3.27 -10.27 -5.94
N MET A 61 -3.00 -10.46 -4.64
CA MET A 61 -1.66 -10.52 -4.10
C MET A 61 -1.01 -11.87 -4.42
N GLN A 62 0.25 -11.85 -4.81
CA GLN A 62 1.05 -13.07 -4.99
C GLN A 62 2.03 -13.23 -3.82
N THR A 63 2.73 -14.36 -3.76
CA THR A 63 3.74 -14.63 -2.72
C THR A 63 4.77 -13.50 -2.63
N GLY A 64 5.26 -13.00 -3.78
CA GLY A 64 6.19 -11.87 -3.82
C GLY A 64 5.60 -10.58 -3.24
N THR A 65 4.32 -10.30 -3.47
CA THR A 65 3.61 -9.16 -2.87
C THR A 65 3.65 -9.24 -1.35
N LEU A 66 3.29 -10.39 -0.77
CA LEU A 66 3.27 -10.59 0.67
C LEU A 66 4.68 -10.53 1.29
N GLN A 67 5.69 -11.05 0.59
CA GLN A 67 7.09 -10.96 1.02
C GLN A 67 7.56 -9.51 1.10
N VAL A 68 7.23 -8.69 0.09
CA VAL A 68 7.54 -7.25 0.10
C VAL A 68 6.85 -6.54 1.26
N ILE A 69 5.55 -6.77 1.46
CA ILE A 69 4.79 -6.14 2.56
C ILE A 69 5.42 -6.44 3.92
N ASN A 70 5.73 -7.71 4.19
CA ASN A 70 6.34 -8.12 5.46
C ASN A 70 7.72 -7.48 5.66
N LYS A 71 8.57 -7.44 4.61
CA LYS A 71 9.87 -6.78 4.69
C LYS A 71 9.76 -5.27 4.90
N VAL A 72 8.77 -4.60 4.29
CA VAL A 72 8.53 -3.17 4.53
C VAL A 72 8.16 -2.93 6.00
N TRP A 73 7.29 -3.75 6.57
CA TRP A 73 6.93 -3.64 7.99
C TRP A 73 8.10 -3.91 8.94
N GLU A 74 8.91 -4.93 8.65
CA GLU A 74 10.13 -5.24 9.42
C GLU A 74 11.14 -4.10 9.35
N PHE A 75 11.47 -3.63 8.14
CA PHE A 75 12.37 -2.49 7.93
C PHE A 75 11.90 -1.24 8.68
N ARG A 76 10.60 -0.92 8.59
CA ARG A 76 10.03 0.24 9.28
C ARG A 76 10.12 0.08 10.80
N LYS A 77 9.88 -1.12 11.33
CA LYS A 77 9.98 -1.41 12.77
C LYS A 77 11.42 -1.25 13.28
N GLU A 78 12.41 -1.67 12.50
CA GLU A 78 13.82 -1.64 12.89
C GLU A 78 14.47 -0.26 12.76
N THR A 79 14.13 0.46 11.70
CA THR A 79 14.81 1.71 11.34
C THR A 79 14.04 2.96 11.72
N ASN A 80 12.74 2.82 11.98
CA ASN A 80 11.79 3.93 12.13
C ASN A 80 11.74 4.85 10.89
N LEU A 81 12.22 4.39 9.73
CA LEU A 81 12.16 5.14 8.48
C LEU A 81 10.77 5.04 7.84
N PRO A 82 10.25 6.15 7.28
CA PRO A 82 8.90 6.24 6.73
C PRO A 82 8.80 5.61 5.33
N LEU A 83 8.95 4.29 5.27
CA LEU A 83 8.63 3.47 4.10
C LEU A 83 7.27 2.80 4.29
N PHE A 84 6.39 2.95 3.31
CA PHE A 84 5.04 2.39 3.31
C PHE A 84 4.61 2.01 1.89
N PHE A 85 3.46 1.37 1.77
CA PHE A 85 2.99 0.89 0.48
C PHE A 85 1.51 1.18 0.21
N THR A 86 1.16 1.15 -1.07
CA THR A 86 -0.21 0.96 -1.54
C THR A 86 -0.24 -0.11 -2.62
N LEU A 87 -1.44 -0.58 -2.96
CA LEU A 87 -1.70 -1.63 -3.93
C LEU A 87 -2.92 -1.24 -4.77
N ASP A 88 -2.80 -1.37 -6.09
CA ASP A 88 -3.93 -1.29 -7.02
C ASP A 88 -4.59 -2.67 -7.20
N ALA A 89 -5.44 -2.82 -8.21
CA ALA A 89 -6.01 -4.12 -8.57
C ALA A 89 -4.95 -5.04 -9.24
N GLY A 90 -4.04 -5.62 -8.46
CA GLY A 90 -3.01 -6.54 -8.96
C GLY A 90 -1.92 -6.88 -7.92
N ALA A 91 -0.84 -7.49 -8.38
CA ALA A 91 0.25 -7.96 -7.52
C ALA A 91 1.35 -6.92 -7.27
N ASN A 92 1.32 -5.78 -7.97
CA ASN A 92 2.37 -4.76 -7.91
C ASN A 92 2.30 -3.97 -6.60
N VAL A 93 3.44 -3.83 -5.94
CA VAL A 93 3.58 -3.02 -4.72
C VAL A 93 4.12 -1.65 -5.08
N HIS A 94 3.36 -0.61 -4.76
CA HIS A 94 3.78 0.77 -4.93
C HIS A 94 4.38 1.23 -3.61
N LEU A 95 5.69 1.47 -3.59
CA LEU A 95 6.40 1.94 -2.40
C LEU A 95 6.45 3.47 -2.39
N LEU A 96 6.13 4.05 -1.23
CA LEU A 96 6.13 5.49 -1.01
C LEU A 96 7.02 5.83 0.18
N PHE A 97 7.77 6.93 0.06
CA PHE A 97 8.63 7.46 1.10
C PHE A 97 9.04 8.91 0.79
N PRO A 98 9.33 9.73 1.82
CA PRO A 98 9.80 11.10 1.65
C PRO A 98 11.24 11.15 1.10
N SER A 99 11.53 12.19 0.32
CA SER A 99 12.80 12.35 -0.41
C SER A 99 14.04 12.45 0.49
N GLU A 100 13.85 12.91 1.72
CA GLU A 100 14.83 13.16 2.76
C GLU A 100 15.52 11.87 3.21
N LYS A 101 14.84 10.73 3.07
CA LYS A 101 15.32 9.39 3.45
C LYS A 101 15.61 8.50 2.25
N LYS A 102 15.74 9.11 1.07
CA LYS A 102 15.87 8.38 -0.20
C LYS A 102 17.06 7.44 -0.22
N ALA A 103 18.22 7.84 0.31
CA ALA A 103 19.43 7.03 0.22
C ALA A 103 19.29 5.70 0.98
N GLU A 104 18.90 5.74 2.26
CA GLU A 104 18.76 4.53 3.08
C GLU A 104 17.66 3.61 2.57
N ILE A 105 16.51 4.20 2.19
CA ILE A 105 15.36 3.46 1.68
C ILE A 105 15.63 2.87 0.29
N SER A 106 16.29 3.61 -0.61
CA SER A 106 16.61 3.08 -1.95
C SER A 106 17.59 1.93 -1.86
N ASN A 107 18.58 2.01 -0.97
CA ASN A 107 19.49 0.89 -0.71
C ASN A 107 18.73 -0.36 -0.27
N PHE A 108 17.84 -0.23 0.71
CA PHE A 108 16.99 -1.34 1.15
C PHE A 108 16.14 -1.92 0.01
N ILE A 109 15.51 -1.07 -0.81
CA ILE A 109 14.71 -1.53 -1.96
C ILE A 109 15.57 -2.37 -2.92
N GLU A 110 16.77 -1.89 -3.25
CA GLU A 110 17.66 -2.53 -4.21
C GLU A 110 18.26 -3.83 -3.67
N THR A 111 18.64 -3.88 -2.39
CA THR A 111 19.28 -5.05 -1.79
C THR A 111 18.28 -6.12 -1.35
N GLU A 112 17.14 -5.71 -0.78
CA GLU A 112 16.20 -6.62 -0.13
C GLU A 112 14.97 -6.93 -0.98
N LEU A 113 14.44 -5.96 -1.73
CA LEU A 113 13.13 -6.10 -2.37
C LEU A 113 13.20 -6.45 -3.87
N LEU A 114 14.28 -6.08 -4.56
CA LEU A 114 14.42 -6.27 -6.01
C LEU A 114 14.25 -7.73 -6.45
N GLN A 115 14.64 -8.68 -5.60
CA GLN A 115 14.50 -10.13 -5.85
C GLN A 115 13.04 -10.59 -6.04
N TYR A 116 12.07 -9.82 -5.52
CA TYR A 116 10.64 -10.13 -5.65
C TYR A 116 10.01 -9.47 -6.88
N ALA A 117 10.73 -8.58 -7.57
CA ALA A 117 10.24 -7.91 -8.77
C ALA A 117 10.32 -8.84 -9.98
N GLN A 118 9.24 -8.94 -10.74
CA GLN A 118 9.24 -9.70 -11.99
C GLN A 118 10.27 -9.12 -12.96
N ASN A 119 11.20 -9.96 -13.42
CA ASN A 119 12.31 -9.57 -14.29
C ASN A 119 13.25 -8.49 -13.70
N GLY A 120 13.27 -8.31 -12.37
CA GLY A 120 14.11 -7.31 -11.71
C GLY A 120 13.80 -5.87 -12.12
N ARG A 121 12.55 -5.58 -12.52
CA ARG A 121 12.15 -4.24 -12.96
C ARG A 121 11.57 -3.43 -11.82
N ILE A 122 12.04 -2.20 -11.68
CA ILE A 122 11.48 -1.19 -10.78
C ILE A 122 11.18 0.07 -11.60
N VAL A 123 9.98 0.60 -11.44
CA VAL A 123 9.62 1.94 -11.94
C VAL A 123 9.83 2.92 -10.80
N ARG A 124 10.60 3.97 -11.05
CA ARG A 124 10.86 5.04 -10.07
C ARG A 124 10.17 6.31 -10.55
N ASP A 125 9.35 6.89 -9.69
CA ASP A 125 8.67 8.16 -9.93
C ASP A 125 9.00 9.15 -8.82
N PHE A 126 8.88 10.44 -9.09
CA PHE A 126 9.17 11.51 -8.15
C PHE A 126 8.20 12.67 -8.33
N MET A 127 7.47 13.00 -7.25
CA MET A 127 6.59 14.16 -7.22
C MET A 127 7.35 15.39 -6.67
N LYS A 128 7.25 16.50 -7.39
CA LYS A 128 7.62 17.84 -6.91
C LYS A 128 6.33 18.63 -6.69
N PHE A 129 6.19 19.21 -5.50
CA PHE A 129 5.09 20.09 -5.14
C PHE A 129 5.54 21.55 -5.24
#